data_AF-A0A316EI19-F1
#
_entry.id   AF-A0A316EI19-F1
#
_cell.length_a   1.000
_cell.length_b   1.000
_cell.length_c   1.000
_cell.angle_alpha   90.00
_cell.angle_beta   90.00
_cell.angle_gamma   90.00
#
_symmetry.space_group_name_H-M   'P 1'
#
loop_
_entity.id
_entity.type
_entity.pdbx_description
1 polymer ?
#
loop_
_entity_poly.entity_id
_entity_poly.type
_entity_poly.pdbx_seq_one_letter_code
_entity_poly.pdbx_strand_id
1 'polypeptide(L)'
;MSMHGEMRNTVVAIRRPEIPPPPRRAVTAGRIAALAATVGFMPLHAVWAAGIPLFAEAERFRVWHADGGGLYLWTLMALAVLPAVYAYALIRPWGLEFPRWTPWAGRRVPRMLLIVPGYALVGALGGYTALAVVLTVVQWGSPDTIFNPWTGVYGIVQFTVWVVALAVATRSYARRTRVRD
;
A
#
# COMPACT_ATOMS: atom_id res chain seq x y z
N MET A 1 -47.20 -10.93 30.20
CA MET A 1 -45.90 -10.64 29.55
C MET A 1 -45.72 -9.14 29.53
N SER A 2 -44.58 -8.61 30.00
CA SER A 2 -44.34 -7.17 30.15
C SER A 2 -43.76 -6.58 28.86
N MET A 3 -44.39 -5.54 28.31
CA MET A 3 -43.89 -4.75 27.15
C MET A 3 -42.44 -4.28 27.32
N HIS A 4 -41.98 -4.07 28.56
CA HIS A 4 -40.60 -3.67 28.84
C HIS A 4 -39.57 -4.77 28.53
N GLY A 5 -39.96 -6.05 28.60
CA GLY A 5 -39.11 -7.18 28.24
C GLY A 5 -38.93 -7.33 26.72
N GLU A 6 -39.98 -7.06 25.95
CA GLU A 6 -39.95 -7.11 24.49
C GLU A 6 -39.07 -6.00 23.91
N MET A 7 -39.20 -4.76 24.39
CA MET A 7 -38.35 -3.65 23.91
C MET A 7 -36.85 -3.89 24.14
N ARG A 8 -36.48 -4.51 25.26
CA ARG A 8 -35.09 -4.89 25.54
C ARG A 8 -34.56 -5.92 24.56
N ASN A 9 -35.37 -6.90 24.16
CA ASN A 9 -35.00 -7.89 23.15
C ASN A 9 -34.90 -7.27 21.74
N THR A 10 -35.78 -6.33 21.39
CA THR A 10 -35.72 -5.64 20.09
C THR A 10 -34.48 -4.75 19.97
N VAL A 11 -34.06 -4.07 21.04
CA VAL A 11 -32.83 -3.25 21.04
C VAL A 11 -31.57 -4.12 20.94
N VAL A 12 -31.56 -5.32 21.52
CA VAL A 12 -30.47 -6.29 21.36
C VAL A 12 -30.46 -6.91 19.95
N ALA A 13 -31.62 -7.08 19.32
CA ALA A 13 -31.75 -7.59 17.95
C ALA A 13 -31.28 -6.59 16.86
N ILE A 14 -31.21 -5.30 17.17
CA ILE A 14 -30.58 -4.27 16.30
C ILE A 14 -29.09 -4.10 16.67
N ARG A 15 -28.41 -5.15 17.14
CA ARG A 15 -26.94 -5.18 17.09
C ARG A 15 -26.54 -5.29 15.63
N ARG A 16 -26.13 -4.16 15.06
CA ARG A 16 -25.46 -4.13 13.76
C ARG A 16 -24.37 -5.22 13.75
N PRO A 17 -24.29 -6.07 12.71
CA PRO A 17 -23.26 -7.10 12.65
C PRO A 17 -21.89 -6.44 12.83
N GLU A 18 -21.22 -6.81 13.92
CA GLU A 18 -19.92 -6.29 14.29
C GLU A 18 -18.89 -6.95 13.38
N ILE A 19 -18.14 -6.13 12.64
CA ILE A 19 -17.15 -6.64 11.70
C ILE A 19 -16.01 -7.25 12.52
N PRO A 20 -15.64 -8.52 12.31
CA PRO A 20 -14.62 -9.16 13.13
C PRO A 20 -13.26 -8.46 12.95
N PRO A 21 -12.43 -8.43 14.00
CA PRO A 21 -11.09 -7.87 13.91
C PRO A 21 -10.23 -8.64 12.89
N PRO A 22 -9.23 -7.99 12.28
CA PRO A 22 -8.33 -8.67 11.35
C PRO A 22 -7.55 -9.79 12.05
N PRO A 23 -7.37 -10.96 11.41
CA PRO A 23 -6.51 -12.00 11.94
C PRO A 23 -5.05 -11.52 11.98
N ARG A 24 -4.23 -12.09 12.87
CA ARG A 24 -2.81 -11.71 13.06
C ARG A 24 -2.03 -11.64 11.75
N ARG A 25 -2.21 -12.62 10.86
CA ARG A 25 -1.56 -12.66 9.54
C ARG A 25 -1.89 -11.44 8.68
N ALA A 26 -3.13 -10.95 8.72
CA ALA A 26 -3.54 -9.76 7.97
C ALA A 26 -2.96 -8.48 8.58
N VAL A 27 -2.88 -8.40 9.92
CA VAL A 27 -2.23 -7.27 10.60
C VAL A 27 -0.74 -7.21 10.23
N THR A 28 -0.05 -8.35 10.27
CA THR A 28 1.36 -8.43 9.85
C THR A 28 1.51 -8.05 8.38
N ALA A 29 0.66 -8.56 7.49
CA ALA A 29 0.69 -8.21 6.07
C ALA A 29 0.47 -6.71 5.83
N GLY A 30 -0.50 -6.08 6.50
CA GLY A 30 -0.71 -4.63 6.38
C GLY A 30 0.48 -3.81 6.87
N ARG A 31 1.15 -4.22 7.95
CA ARG A 31 2.39 -3.59 8.43
C ARG A 31 3.54 -3.77 7.46
N ILE A 32 3.72 -4.98 6.91
CA ILE A 32 4.75 -5.25 5.89
C ILE A 32 4.50 -4.39 4.66
N ALA A 33 3.24 -4.29 4.18
CA ALA A 33 2.91 -3.43 3.05
C ALA A 33 3.22 -1.95 3.32
N ALA A 34 2.93 -1.45 4.52
CA ALA A 34 3.25 -0.08 4.90
C ALA A 34 4.78 0.16 5.00
N LEU A 35 5.52 -0.77 5.60
CA LEU A 35 6.98 -0.69 5.67
C LEU A 35 7.63 -0.83 4.29
N ALA A 36 7.06 -1.66 3.42
CA ALA A 36 7.57 -1.83 2.07
C ALA A 36 7.41 -0.55 1.23
N ALA A 37 6.26 0.12 1.34
CA ALA A 37 5.99 1.41 0.71
C ALA A 37 6.90 2.54 1.22
N THR A 38 7.34 2.46 2.48
CA THR A 38 8.14 3.49 3.14
C THR A 38 9.60 3.07 3.24
N VAL A 39 9.96 2.30 4.26
CA VAL A 39 11.32 1.88 4.59
C VAL A 39 12.02 1.14 3.45
N GLY A 40 11.33 0.30 2.69
CA GLY A 40 11.99 -0.41 1.59
C GLY A 40 12.11 0.40 0.29
N PHE A 41 11.38 1.50 0.16
CA PHE A 41 11.39 2.37 -1.01
C PHE A 41 12.16 3.67 -0.75
N MET A 42 11.74 4.44 0.25
CA MET A 42 12.19 5.81 0.51
C MET A 42 13.70 5.98 0.73
N PRO A 43 14.43 5.15 1.49
CA PRO A 43 15.83 5.46 1.81
C PRO A 43 16.74 5.55 0.59
N LEU A 44 16.69 4.56 -0.31
CA LEU A 44 17.50 4.57 -1.53
C LEU A 44 17.07 5.71 -2.46
N HIS A 45 15.77 5.95 -2.58
CA HIS A 45 15.24 7.03 -3.41
C HIS A 45 15.58 8.41 -2.83
N ALA A 46 15.73 8.56 -1.51
CA ALA A 46 16.16 9.80 -0.87
C ALA A 46 17.62 10.14 -1.22
N VAL A 47 18.49 9.12 -1.21
CA VAL A 47 19.89 9.25 -1.63
C VAL A 47 19.96 9.72 -3.08
N TRP A 48 19.20 9.09 -3.98
CA TRP A 48 19.11 9.51 -5.37
C TRP A 48 18.46 10.88 -5.54
N ALA A 49 17.42 11.22 -4.77
CA ALA A 49 16.75 12.51 -4.84
C ALA A 49 17.69 13.65 -4.45
N ALA A 50 18.58 13.39 -3.47
CA ALA A 50 19.65 14.29 -3.05
C ALA A 50 20.81 14.41 -4.07
N GLY A 51 20.75 13.71 -5.20
CA GLY A 51 21.76 13.80 -6.27
C GLY A 51 22.97 12.91 -6.05
N ILE A 52 22.89 11.93 -5.14
CA ILE A 52 23.99 10.99 -4.88
C ILE A 52 23.82 9.76 -5.79
N PRO A 53 24.76 9.48 -6.72
CA PRO A 53 24.65 8.40 -7.71
C PRO A 53 24.98 7.01 -7.11
N LEU A 54 24.41 6.67 -5.96
CA LEU A 54 24.67 5.40 -5.30
C LEU A 54 24.14 4.24 -6.16
N PHE A 55 24.98 3.28 -6.53
CA PHE A 55 24.62 2.19 -7.45
C PHE A 55 24.14 2.67 -8.84
N ALA A 56 24.62 3.82 -9.29
CA ALA A 56 24.34 4.37 -10.62
C ALA A 56 25.64 4.73 -11.35
N GLU A 57 25.59 4.82 -12.68
CA GLU A 57 26.64 5.44 -13.49
C GLU A 57 26.54 6.96 -13.31
N ALA A 58 27.64 7.57 -12.85
CA ALA A 58 27.63 8.92 -12.32
C ALA A 58 27.29 9.99 -13.36
N GLU A 59 27.79 9.85 -14.60
CA GLU A 59 27.60 10.87 -15.63
C GLU A 59 26.15 10.88 -16.13
N ARG A 60 25.62 9.71 -16.48
CA ARG A 60 24.22 9.55 -16.89
C ARG A 60 23.25 9.91 -15.78
N PHE A 61 23.56 9.53 -14.54
CA PHE A 61 22.76 9.92 -13.39
C PHE A 61 22.70 11.43 -13.23
N ARG A 62 23.82 12.13 -13.40
CA ARG A 62 23.88 13.59 -13.31
C ARG A 62 23.02 14.27 -14.38
N VAL A 63 23.11 13.80 -15.63
CA VAL A 63 22.26 14.32 -16.73
C VAL A 63 20.78 14.09 -16.42
N TRP A 64 20.40 12.87 -16.07
CA TRP A 64 19.02 12.53 -15.71
C TRP A 64 18.50 13.32 -14.50
N HIS A 65 19.33 13.53 -13.48
CA HIS A 65 18.97 14.28 -12.28
C HIS A 65 18.74 15.76 -12.60
N ALA A 66 19.61 16.36 -13.42
CA ALA A 66 19.48 17.72 -13.93
C ALA A 66 18.21 17.92 -14.79
N ASP A 67 17.80 16.89 -15.53
CA ASP A 67 16.57 16.86 -16.32
C ASP A 67 15.30 16.66 -15.49
N GLY A 68 15.39 16.78 -14.16
CA GLY A 68 14.25 16.73 -13.24
C GLY A 68 14.10 15.43 -12.46
N GLY A 69 15.03 14.48 -12.60
CA GLY A 69 15.04 13.21 -11.86
C GLY A 69 14.94 13.39 -10.34
N GLY A 70 15.58 14.42 -9.77
CA GLY A 70 15.49 14.72 -8.34
C GLY A 70 14.07 15.10 -7.88
N LEU A 71 13.41 16.03 -8.58
CA LEU A 71 12.03 16.45 -8.26
C LEU A 71 11.05 15.28 -8.42
N TYR A 72 11.25 14.46 -9.45
CA TYR A 72 10.49 13.24 -9.66
C TYR A 72 10.58 12.30 -8.45
N LEU A 73 11.78 12.03 -7.94
CA LEU A 73 11.98 11.16 -6.79
C LEU A 73 11.38 11.72 -5.50
N TRP A 74 11.54 13.02 -5.24
CA TRP A 74 10.90 13.66 -4.08
C TRP A 74 9.38 13.55 -4.13
N THR A 75 8.80 13.76 -5.31
CA THR A 75 7.35 13.63 -5.52
C THR A 75 6.89 12.19 -5.29
N LEU A 76 7.62 11.21 -5.83
CA LEU A 76 7.32 9.80 -5.61
C LEU A 76 7.38 9.42 -4.13
N MET A 77 8.39 9.88 -3.40
CA MET A 77 8.49 9.61 -1.97
C MET A 77 7.33 10.22 -1.18
N ALA A 78 6.94 11.47 -1.49
CA ALA A 78 5.78 12.09 -0.85
C ALA A 78 4.50 11.28 -1.12
N LEU A 79 4.30 10.84 -2.37
CA LEU A 79 3.17 10.00 -2.76
C LEU A 79 3.21 8.59 -2.14
N ALA A 80 4.39 8.04 -1.85
CA ALA A 80 4.56 6.72 -1.24
C ALA A 80 4.04 6.63 0.21
N VAL A 81 3.81 7.77 0.87
CA VAL A 81 3.12 7.81 2.17
C VAL A 81 1.66 7.36 2.04
N LEU A 82 0.99 7.71 0.95
CA LEU A 82 -0.43 7.38 0.72
C LEU A 82 -0.72 5.88 0.76
N PRO A 83 0.00 5.01 0.02
CA PRO A 83 -0.25 3.58 0.08
C PRO A 83 0.14 2.97 1.44
N ALA A 84 1.07 3.58 2.20
CA ALA A 84 1.37 3.14 3.56
C ALA A 84 0.22 3.43 4.53
N VAL A 85 -0.33 4.66 4.48
CA VAL A 85 -1.54 5.04 5.21
C VAL A 85 -2.69 4.13 4.82
N TYR A 86 -2.91 3.93 3.52
CA TYR A 86 -3.92 3.02 3.00
C TYR A 86 -3.76 1.57 3.52
N ALA A 87 -2.54 1.03 3.56
CA ALA A 87 -2.28 -0.30 4.11
C ALA A 87 -2.66 -0.39 5.61
N TYR A 88 -2.45 0.67 6.38
CA TYR A 88 -2.95 0.75 7.76
C TYR A 88 -4.47 0.84 7.84
N ALA A 89 -5.13 1.54 6.91
CA ALA A 89 -6.60 1.60 6.84
C ALA A 89 -7.20 0.20 6.77
N LEU A 90 -6.61 -0.70 5.97
CA LEU A 90 -7.08 -2.09 5.82
C LEU A 90 -7.08 -2.91 7.12
N ILE A 91 -6.24 -2.55 8.09
CA ILE A 91 -6.01 -3.34 9.32
C ILE A 91 -6.39 -2.62 10.61
N ARG A 92 -6.83 -1.36 10.54
CA ARG A 92 -7.20 -0.56 11.73
C ARG A 92 -8.70 -0.22 11.72
N PRO A 93 -9.28 0.11 12.90
CA PRO A 93 -10.69 0.47 13.00
C PRO A 93 -11.10 1.64 12.10
N TRP A 94 -10.18 2.56 11.83
CA TRP A 94 -10.45 3.72 10.99
C TRP A 94 -10.64 3.42 9.50
N GLY A 95 -10.36 2.19 9.05
CA GLY A 95 -10.78 1.72 7.73
C GLY A 95 -12.24 1.28 7.68
N LEU A 96 -12.91 1.11 8.82
CA LEU A 96 -14.32 0.73 8.90
C LEU A 96 -15.20 1.94 9.22
N GLU A 97 -14.69 2.87 10.04
CA GLU A 97 -15.39 4.08 10.44
C GLU A 97 -14.46 5.29 10.38
N PHE A 98 -14.97 6.41 9.91
CA PHE A 98 -14.18 7.63 9.77
C PHE A 98 -13.73 8.16 11.15
N PRO A 99 -12.43 8.51 11.32
CA PRO A 99 -11.91 9.10 12.56
C PRO A 99 -12.63 10.39 12.97
N ARG A 100 -12.59 10.69 14.28
CA ARG A 100 -13.21 11.90 14.86
C ARG A 100 -12.67 13.23 14.32
N TRP A 101 -11.44 13.24 13.79
CA TRP A 101 -10.82 14.44 13.20
C TRP A 101 -11.28 14.70 11.75
N THR A 102 -12.02 13.78 11.13
CA THR A 102 -12.53 13.96 9.76
C THR A 102 -13.94 14.54 9.76
N PRO A 103 -14.36 15.25 8.69
CA PRO A 103 -15.74 15.75 8.54
C PRO A 103 -16.82 14.65 8.58
N TRP A 104 -16.45 13.39 8.38
CA TRP A 104 -17.35 12.24 8.35
C TRP A 104 -17.31 11.38 9.61
N ALA A 105 -16.76 11.90 10.71
CA ALA A 105 -16.61 11.22 11.99
C ALA A 105 -17.80 10.31 12.37
N GLY A 106 -17.52 9.04 12.68
CA GLY A 106 -18.55 8.07 13.09
C GLY A 106 -19.42 7.52 11.96
N ARG A 107 -19.27 7.99 10.72
CA ARG A 107 -19.88 7.34 9.55
C ARG A 107 -19.04 6.12 9.15
N ARG A 108 -19.71 5.10 8.60
CA ARG A 108 -19.05 3.92 8.04
C ARG A 108 -18.32 4.29 6.77
N VAL A 109 -17.09 3.80 6.62
CA VAL A 109 -16.33 3.90 5.39
C VAL A 109 -16.98 2.97 4.35
N PRO A 110 -17.37 3.46 3.16
CA PRO A 110 -17.90 2.60 2.11
C PRO A 110 -16.88 1.51 1.77
N ARG A 111 -17.29 0.25 1.85
CA ARG A 111 -16.40 -0.91 1.63
C ARG A 111 -15.60 -0.81 0.33
N MET A 112 -16.25 -0.37 -0.76
CA MET A 112 -15.62 -0.26 -2.07
C MET A 112 -14.54 0.82 -2.13
N LEU A 113 -14.60 1.83 -1.26
CA LEU A 113 -13.57 2.87 -1.16
C LEU A 113 -12.21 2.30 -0.79
N LEU A 114 -12.17 1.19 -0.05
CA LEU A 114 -10.92 0.49 0.23
C LEU A 114 -10.69 -0.65 -0.75
N ILE A 115 -11.70 -1.47 -1.08
CA ILE A 115 -11.46 -2.66 -1.92
C ILE A 115 -10.96 -2.33 -3.32
N VAL A 116 -11.60 -1.38 -3.99
CA VAL A 116 -11.28 -1.04 -5.39
C VAL A 116 -9.84 -0.54 -5.52
N PRO A 117 -9.42 0.53 -4.79
CA PRO A 117 -8.02 0.97 -4.87
C PRO A 117 -7.04 -0.09 -4.34
N GLY A 118 -7.45 -0.97 -3.43
CA GLY A 118 -6.59 -2.05 -2.95
C GLY A 118 -6.22 -3.05 -4.03
N TYR A 119 -7.21 -3.55 -4.77
CA TYR A 119 -6.94 -4.46 -5.88
C TYR A 119 -6.36 -3.74 -7.09
N ALA A 120 -6.74 -2.48 -7.33
CA ALA A 120 -6.12 -1.66 -8.38
C ALA A 120 -4.62 -1.47 -8.12
N LEU A 121 -4.23 -1.16 -6.88
CA LEU A 121 -2.83 -0.99 -6.50
C LEU A 121 -2.06 -2.32 -6.57
N VAL A 122 -2.67 -3.44 -6.14
CA VAL A 122 -2.07 -4.78 -6.33
C VAL A 122 -1.84 -5.08 -7.81
N GLY A 123 -2.82 -4.81 -8.68
CA GLY A 123 -2.70 -5.03 -10.12
C GLY A 123 -1.65 -4.13 -10.77
N ALA A 124 -1.68 -2.83 -10.48
CA ALA A 124 -0.74 -1.86 -11.02
C ALA A 124 0.70 -2.16 -10.58
N LEU A 125 0.93 -2.38 -9.28
CA LEU A 125 2.27 -2.70 -8.76
C LEU A 125 2.73 -4.08 -9.24
N GLY A 126 1.84 -5.06 -9.33
CA GLY A 126 2.15 -6.38 -9.88
C GLY A 126 2.57 -6.32 -11.35
N GLY A 127 1.81 -5.58 -12.17
CA GLY A 127 2.13 -5.34 -13.57
C GLY A 127 3.45 -4.59 -13.74
N TYR A 128 3.70 -3.55 -12.93
CA TYR A 128 4.96 -2.84 -12.90
C TYR A 128 6.13 -3.75 -12.50
N THR A 129 5.94 -4.64 -11.52
CA THR A 129 6.97 -5.61 -11.10
C THR A 129 7.30 -6.58 -12.23
N ALA A 130 6.30 -7.09 -12.95
CA ALA A 130 6.50 -7.95 -14.11
C ALA A 130 7.25 -7.22 -15.24
N LEU A 131 6.88 -5.97 -15.51
CA LEU A 131 7.60 -5.14 -16.47
C LEU A 131 9.06 -4.92 -16.03
N ALA A 132 9.30 -4.64 -14.75
CA ALA A 132 10.65 -4.48 -14.21
C ALA A 132 11.50 -5.74 -14.36
N VAL A 133 10.92 -6.94 -14.20
CA VAL A 133 11.60 -8.22 -14.49
C VAL A 133 12.04 -8.28 -15.95
N VAL A 134 11.13 -7.98 -16.90
CA VAL A 134 11.46 -7.99 -18.33
C VAL A 134 12.55 -6.96 -18.66
N LEU A 135 12.41 -5.73 -18.16
CA LEU A 135 13.39 -4.67 -18.40
C LEU A 135 14.76 -5.01 -17.81
N THR A 136 14.80 -5.60 -16.62
CA THR A 136 16.06 -6.02 -15.98
C THR A 136 16.79 -7.06 -16.82
N VAL A 137 16.07 -8.02 -17.42
CA VAL A 137 16.66 -9.03 -18.31
C VAL A 137 17.13 -8.41 -19.63
N VAL A 138 16.30 -7.58 -20.27
CA VAL A 138 16.60 -6.97 -21.58
C VAL A 138 17.76 -5.98 -21.48
N GLN A 139 17.87 -5.26 -20.37
CA GLN A 139 18.90 -4.24 -20.17
C GLN A 139 20.15 -4.77 -19.47
N TRP A 140 20.22 -6.09 -19.21
CA TRP A 140 21.33 -6.67 -18.46
C TRP A 140 22.67 -6.46 -19.19
N GLY A 141 23.59 -5.74 -18.55
CA GLY A 141 24.89 -5.43 -19.14
C GLY A 141 24.87 -4.40 -20.28
N SER A 142 23.72 -3.76 -20.53
CA SER A 142 23.63 -2.67 -21.51
C SER A 142 24.43 -1.45 -21.03
N PRO A 143 25.24 -0.82 -21.90
CA PRO A 143 25.95 0.41 -21.55
C PRO A 143 25.00 1.60 -21.34
N ASP A 144 23.72 1.47 -21.71
CA ASP A 144 22.75 2.55 -21.66
C ASP A 144 21.98 2.68 -20.34
N THR A 145 22.21 1.77 -19.40
CA THR A 145 21.54 1.80 -18.09
C THR A 145 22.14 2.84 -17.16
N ILE A 146 21.28 3.68 -16.58
CA ILE A 146 21.67 4.64 -15.53
C ILE A 146 21.98 3.89 -14.23
N PHE A 147 21.14 2.93 -13.86
CA PHE A 147 21.24 2.22 -12.59
C PHE A 147 21.86 0.84 -12.77
N ASN A 148 22.63 0.40 -11.77
CA ASN A 148 23.21 -0.93 -11.73
C ASN A 148 22.11 -2.01 -11.81
N PRO A 149 22.24 -3.08 -12.61
CA PRO A 149 21.23 -4.13 -12.73
C PRO A 149 20.78 -4.76 -11.40
N TRP A 150 21.65 -4.79 -10.39
CA TRP A 150 21.32 -5.27 -9.05
C TRP A 150 20.31 -4.38 -8.31
N THR A 151 20.19 -3.08 -8.64
CA THR A 151 19.13 -2.24 -8.10
C THR A 151 17.76 -2.65 -8.66
N GLY A 152 17.71 -3.11 -9.91
CA GLY A 152 16.51 -3.71 -10.52
C GLY A 152 16.10 -4.98 -9.79
N VAL A 153 17.05 -5.89 -9.53
CA VAL A 153 16.81 -7.13 -8.75
C VAL A 153 16.29 -6.80 -7.34
N TYR A 154 16.93 -5.85 -6.64
CA TYR A 154 16.45 -5.37 -5.34
C TYR A 154 15.01 -4.85 -5.44
N GLY A 155 14.73 -3.99 -6.42
CA GLY A 155 13.40 -3.45 -6.68
C GLY A 155 12.36 -4.56 -6.87
N ILE A 156 12.64 -5.55 -7.71
CA ILE A 156 11.73 -6.67 -7.99
C ILE A 156 11.37 -7.44 -6.71
N VAL A 157 12.37 -7.79 -5.89
CA VAL A 157 12.13 -8.50 -4.62
C VAL A 157 11.28 -7.63 -3.69
N GLN A 158 11.64 -6.37 -3.56
CA GLN A 158 10.96 -5.40 -2.69
C GLN A 158 9.49 -5.18 -3.09
N PHE A 159 9.23 -4.94 -4.38
CA PHE A 159 7.87 -4.78 -4.89
C PHE A 159 7.06 -6.08 -4.80
N THR A 160 7.70 -7.25 -4.98
CA THR A 160 7.02 -8.54 -4.80
C THR A 160 6.52 -8.69 -3.36
N VAL A 161 7.38 -8.41 -2.37
CA VAL A 161 6.99 -8.42 -0.95
C VAL A 161 5.83 -7.46 -0.69
N TRP A 162 5.90 -6.25 -1.26
CA TRP A 162 4.84 -5.25 -1.13
C TRP A 162 3.51 -5.73 -1.72
N VAL A 163 3.51 -6.19 -2.97
CA VAL A 163 2.32 -6.64 -3.71
C VAL A 163 1.65 -7.80 -2.97
N VAL A 164 2.41 -8.80 -2.54
CA VAL A 164 1.87 -9.97 -1.81
C VAL A 164 1.27 -9.55 -0.47
N ALA A 165 1.99 -8.73 0.31
CA ALA A 165 1.52 -8.27 1.60
C ALA A 165 0.24 -7.42 1.47
N LEU A 166 0.19 -6.53 0.49
CA LEU A 166 -0.97 -5.70 0.20
C LEU A 166 -2.16 -6.55 -0.26
N ALA A 167 -1.95 -7.54 -1.13
CA ALA A 167 -2.99 -8.45 -1.59
C ALA A 167 -3.62 -9.23 -0.43
N VAL A 168 -2.79 -9.71 0.51
CA VAL A 168 -3.27 -10.42 1.72
C VAL A 168 -4.10 -9.49 2.61
N ALA A 169 -3.64 -8.26 2.85
CA ALA A 169 -4.36 -7.28 3.66
C ALA A 169 -5.70 -6.89 3.01
N THR A 170 -5.70 -6.58 1.71
CA THR A 170 -6.90 -6.22 0.93
C THR A 170 -7.89 -7.36 0.90
N ARG A 171 -7.45 -8.61 0.65
CA ARG A 171 -8.31 -9.80 0.65
C ARG A 171 -8.92 -10.05 2.03
N SER A 172 -8.14 -9.87 3.09
CA SER A 172 -8.65 -9.98 4.47
C SER A 172 -9.71 -8.93 4.77
N TYR A 173 -9.47 -7.67 4.43
CA TYR A 173 -10.45 -6.60 4.56
C TYR A 173 -11.73 -6.95 3.78
N ALA A 174 -11.59 -7.29 2.50
CA ALA A 174 -12.72 -7.61 1.62
C ALA A 174 -13.61 -8.75 2.12
N ARG A 175 -13.01 -9.77 2.76
CA ARG A 175 -13.72 -10.90 3.37
C ARG A 175 -14.44 -10.51 4.65
N ARG A 176 -13.80 -9.76 5.55
CA ARG A 176 -14.38 -9.36 6.84
C ARG A 176 -15.54 -8.38 6.67
N THR A 177 -15.48 -7.53 5.66
CA THR A 177 -16.54 -6.55 5.38
C THR A 177 -17.63 -7.08 4.46
N ARG A 178 -17.60 -8.35 4.05
CA ARG A 178 -18.67 -8.93 3.24
C ARG A 178 -19.85 -9.18 4.17
N VAL A 179 -20.96 -8.48 3.95
CA VAL A 179 -22.23 -8.80 4.60
C VAL A 179 -22.63 -10.20 4.12
N ARG A 180 -22.90 -11.11 5.07
CA ARG A 180 -23.65 -12.32 4.75
C ARG A 180 -25.09 -11.86 4.62
N ASP A 181 -25.55 -11.75 3.38
CA ASP A 181 -26.99 -11.73 3.10
C ASP A 181 -27.58 -13.11 3.42
#